data_AF-A0A4Q7YHV0-F1
#
_entry.id   AF-A0A4Q7YHV0-F1
#
_cell.length_a   1.000
_cell.length_b   1.000
_cell.length_c   1.000
_cell.angle_alpha   90.00
_cell.angle_beta   90.00
_cell.angle_gamma   90.00
#
_symmetry.space_group_name_H-M   'P 1'
#
loop_
_entity.id
_entity.type
_entity.pdbx_description
1 polymer ?
#
loop_
_entity_poly.entity_id
_entity_poly.type
_entity_poly.pdbx_seq_one_letter_code
_entity_poly.pdbx_strand_id
1 'polypeptide(L)'
;MATVPRRATRRTERPISLDQAAPWEKTRQFLALKFQEADIVSRKNKLRDEVSAHVDANGETDEKGSKFWRLPTPIEVNGQTFTEVKRERRVSQSLDEEKTDELVTAKGVRNRVFKTVEMEVLDQDELYVLNQEGVISDDELDGLWVENVSFAFKPIRG
;
A
#
# COMPACT_ATOMS: atom_id res chain seq x y z
N MET A 1 -20.12 22.19 -21.13
CA MET A 1 -19.22 21.81 -20.04
C MET A 1 -17.81 22.25 -20.41
N ALA A 2 -17.26 23.26 -19.73
CA ALA A 2 -15.95 23.82 -20.03
C ALA A 2 -14.86 23.08 -19.24
N THR A 3 -13.86 22.56 -19.94
CA THR A 3 -12.71 21.86 -19.36
C THR A 3 -11.73 22.88 -18.77
N VAL A 4 -11.50 22.82 -17.46
CA VAL A 4 -10.49 23.63 -16.78
C VAL A 4 -9.09 23.18 -17.21
N PRO A 5 -8.21 24.06 -17.71
CA PRO A 5 -6.85 23.68 -18.09
C PRO A 5 -6.00 23.43 -16.84
N ARG A 6 -5.33 22.27 -16.79
CA ARG A 6 -4.32 21.95 -15.77
C ARG A 6 -3.17 22.96 -15.83
N ARG A 7 -2.97 23.68 -14.73
CA ARG A 7 -1.87 24.63 -14.55
C ARG A 7 -0.54 23.86 -14.55
N ALA A 8 0.27 24.05 -15.60
CA ALA A 8 1.62 23.51 -15.66
C ALA A 8 2.47 24.18 -14.57
N THR A 9 2.91 23.40 -13.59
CA THR A 9 3.87 23.85 -12.58
C THR A 9 5.19 24.17 -13.28
N ARG A 10 5.55 25.46 -13.35
CA ARG A 10 6.87 25.89 -13.82
C ARG A 10 7.92 25.33 -12.87
N ARG A 11 8.72 24.40 -13.38
CA ARG A 11 9.94 23.93 -12.71
C ARG A 11 10.89 25.12 -12.64
N THR A 12 11.11 25.64 -11.44
CA THR A 12 12.19 26.60 -11.22
C THR A 12 13.50 25.86 -11.47
N GLU A 13 14.17 26.21 -12.58
CA GLU A 13 15.50 25.70 -12.89
C GLU A 13 16.45 26.21 -11.81
N ARG A 14 16.85 25.32 -10.89
CA ARG A 14 17.88 25.66 -9.91
C ARG A 14 19.23 25.71 -10.63
N PRO A 15 20.05 26.73 -10.40
CA PRO A 15 21.39 26.79 -10.96
C PRO A 15 22.19 25.56 -10.50
N ILE A 16 22.75 24.84 -11.47
CA ILE A 16 23.54 23.63 -11.21
C ILE A 16 24.90 24.08 -10.69
N SER A 17 25.06 24.12 -9.37
CA SER A 17 26.36 24.16 -8.73
C SER A 17 27.02 22.78 -8.91
N LEU A 18 27.97 22.67 -9.83
CA LEU A 18 28.78 21.47 -10.03
C LEU A 18 29.90 21.44 -8.99
N ASP A 19 29.53 21.32 -7.72
CA ASP A 19 30.49 21.05 -6.65
C ASP A 19 30.83 19.54 -6.61
N GLN A 20 32.12 19.24 -6.44
CA GLN A 20 32.73 17.95 -6.77
C GLN A 20 32.48 16.87 -5.70
N ALA A 21 32.37 15.62 -6.17
CA ALA A 21 32.34 14.37 -5.40
C ALA A 21 31.06 14.03 -4.62
N ALA A 22 29.87 14.37 -5.15
CA ALA A 22 28.68 13.55 -4.87
C ALA A 22 29.00 12.09 -5.24
N PRO A 23 28.54 11.07 -4.49
CA PRO A 23 28.95 9.68 -4.71
C PRO A 23 28.27 9.11 -5.97
N TRP A 24 28.66 9.60 -7.13
CA TRP A 24 28.11 9.31 -8.45
C TRP A 24 28.01 7.81 -8.69
N GLU A 25 29.04 7.07 -8.28
CA GLU A 25 29.07 5.63 -8.38
C GLU A 25 28.00 4.97 -7.49
N LYS A 26 27.79 5.45 -6.25
CA LYS A 26 26.71 4.96 -5.39
C LYS A 26 25.33 5.33 -5.93
N THR A 27 25.17 6.53 -6.51
CA THR A 27 23.92 6.95 -7.14
C THR A 27 23.60 6.10 -8.37
N ARG A 28 24.61 5.80 -9.20
CA ARG A 28 24.49 4.89 -10.34
C ARG A 28 24.12 3.48 -9.90
N GLN A 29 24.80 2.94 -8.88
CA GLN A 29 24.48 1.64 -8.30
C GLN A 29 23.06 1.60 -7.73
N PHE A 30 22.64 2.63 -6.99
CA PHE A 30 21.29 2.73 -6.45
C PHE A 30 20.22 2.73 -7.55
N LEU A 31 20.41 3.53 -8.60
CA LEU A 31 19.47 3.56 -9.73
C LEU A 31 19.44 2.22 -10.46
N ALA A 32 20.60 1.59 -10.68
CA ALA A 32 20.68 0.27 -11.29
C ALA A 32 19.94 -0.79 -10.45
N LEU A 33 20.14 -0.80 -9.13
CA LEU A 33 19.44 -1.70 -8.21
C LEU A 33 17.92 -1.47 -8.22
N LYS A 34 17.47 -0.21 -8.30
CA LYS A 34 16.03 0.12 -8.39
C LYS A 34 15.38 -0.43 -9.67
N PHE A 35 16.10 -0.39 -10.80
CA PHE A 35 15.63 -1.01 -12.04
C PHE A 35 15.66 -2.53 -11.96
N GLN A 36 16.72 -3.11 -11.41
CA GLN A 36 16.81 -4.56 -11.18
C GLN A 36 15.71 -5.07 -10.27
N GLU A 37 15.36 -4.33 -9.20
CA GLU A 37 14.25 -4.67 -8.32
C GLU A 37 12.92 -4.69 -9.09
N ALA A 38 12.66 -3.66 -9.89
CA ALA A 38 11.46 -3.62 -10.73
C ALA A 38 11.41 -4.79 -11.72
N ASP A 39 12.52 -5.13 -12.36
CA ASP A 39 12.62 -6.24 -13.30
C ASP A 39 12.45 -7.60 -12.61
N ILE A 40 13.05 -7.78 -11.43
CA ILE A 40 12.89 -8.99 -10.60
C ILE A 40 11.43 -9.14 -10.15
N VAL A 41 10.79 -8.05 -9.72
CA VAL A 41 9.36 -8.07 -9.33
C VAL A 41 8.49 -8.45 -10.52
N SER A 42 8.74 -7.86 -11.69
CA SER A 42 8.03 -8.18 -12.93
C SER A 42 8.19 -9.65 -13.32
N ARG A 43 9.43 -10.15 -13.34
CA ARG A 43 9.75 -11.56 -13.65
C ARG A 43 9.12 -12.53 -12.65
N LYS A 44 9.19 -12.22 -11.35
CA LYS A 44 8.55 -13.02 -10.28
C LYS A 44 7.05 -13.12 -10.49
N ASN A 45 6.38 -12.01 -10.82
CA ASN A 45 4.95 -11.99 -11.06
C ASN A 45 4.58 -12.83 -12.30
N LYS A 46 5.34 -12.71 -13.39
CA LYS A 46 5.15 -13.52 -14.59
C LYS A 46 5.29 -15.03 -14.28
N LEU A 47 6.36 -15.42 -13.58
CA LEU A 47 6.58 -16.82 -13.18
C LEU A 47 5.46 -17.32 -12.25
N ARG A 48 5.00 -16.49 -11.31
CA ARG A 48 3.86 -16.83 -10.44
C ARG A 48 2.62 -17.12 -11.28
N ASP A 49 2.33 -16.30 -12.29
CA ASP A 49 1.13 -16.44 -13.11
C ASP A 49 1.21 -17.72 -13.98
N GLU A 50 2.38 -18.00 -14.56
CA GLU A 50 2.65 -19.23 -15.30
C GLU A 50 2.50 -20.49 -14.41
N VAL A 51 3.15 -20.50 -13.25
CA VAL A 51 3.05 -21.61 -12.28
C VAL A 51 1.61 -21.76 -11.77
N SER A 52 0.92 -20.65 -11.50
CA SER A 52 -0.49 -20.67 -11.06
C SER A 52 -1.40 -21.27 -12.12
N ALA A 53 -1.21 -20.93 -13.40
CA ALA A 53 -1.97 -21.52 -14.50
C ALA A 53 -1.70 -23.02 -14.63
N HIS A 54 -0.44 -23.44 -14.46
CA HIS A 54 -0.07 -24.85 -14.47
C HIS A 54 -0.68 -25.65 -13.32
N VAL A 55 -0.64 -25.11 -12.09
CA VAL A 55 -1.27 -25.72 -10.90
C VAL A 55 -2.79 -25.76 -11.06
N ASP A 56 -3.39 -24.77 -11.72
CA ASP A 56 -4.83 -24.78 -11.98
C ASP A 56 -5.24 -25.88 -12.96
N ALA A 57 -4.46 -26.09 -14.02
CA ALA A 57 -4.75 -27.10 -15.03
C ALA A 57 -4.44 -28.54 -14.58
N ASN A 58 -3.36 -28.74 -13.81
CA ASN A 58 -2.81 -30.07 -13.53
C ASN A 58 -2.82 -30.46 -12.04
N GLY A 59 -3.22 -29.56 -11.15
CA GLY A 59 -3.17 -29.77 -9.71
C GLY A 59 -4.36 -30.58 -9.16
N GLU A 60 -4.11 -31.33 -8.10
CA GLU A 60 -5.12 -32.02 -7.30
C GLU A 60 -5.88 -30.98 -6.46
N THR A 61 -7.21 -31.03 -6.48
CA THR A 61 -8.06 -30.09 -5.73
C THR A 61 -8.37 -30.66 -4.35
N ASP A 62 -8.25 -29.85 -3.30
CA ASP A 62 -8.67 -30.20 -1.95
C ASP A 62 -10.15 -29.89 -1.68
N GLU A 63 -10.68 -30.35 -0.54
CA GLU A 63 -12.06 -30.10 -0.10
C GLU A 63 -12.39 -28.61 0.09
N LYS A 64 -11.37 -27.75 0.20
CA LYS A 64 -11.48 -26.29 0.38
C LYS A 64 -11.31 -25.53 -0.93
N GLY A 65 -11.14 -26.22 -2.06
CA GLY A 65 -10.95 -25.64 -3.39
C GLY A 65 -9.57 -25.04 -3.64
N SER A 66 -8.57 -25.30 -2.79
CA SER A 66 -7.16 -25.08 -3.13
C SER A 66 -6.66 -26.18 -4.06
N LYS A 67 -5.63 -25.88 -4.85
CA LYS A 67 -5.00 -26.85 -5.75
C LYS A 67 -3.54 -27.08 -5.39
N PHE A 68 -3.10 -28.32 -5.45
CA PHE A 68 -1.74 -28.73 -5.15
C PHE A 68 -1.14 -29.40 -6.36
N TRP A 69 0.10 -29.04 -6.69
CA TRP A 69 0.86 -29.72 -7.72
C TRP A 69 2.14 -30.26 -7.09
N ARG A 70 2.28 -31.60 -7.07
CA ARG A 70 3.51 -32.25 -6.62
C ARG A 70 4.57 -32.11 -7.70
N LEU A 71 5.76 -31.70 -7.28
CA LEU A 71 6.88 -31.54 -8.19
C LEU A 71 7.41 -32.92 -8.58
N PRO A 72 7.73 -33.15 -9.87
CA PRO A 72 8.30 -34.43 -10.32
C PRO A 72 9.69 -34.67 -9.73
N THR A 73 10.39 -33.61 -9.32
CA THR A 73 11.68 -33.67 -8.65
C THR A 73 11.73 -32.58 -7.59
N PRO A 74 12.18 -32.86 -6.35
CA PRO A 74 12.35 -31.83 -5.33
C PRO A 74 13.29 -30.72 -5.81
N ILE A 75 12.94 -29.48 -5.49
CA ILE A 75 13.75 -28.30 -5.85
C ILE A 75 14.37 -27.74 -4.57
N GLU A 76 15.68 -27.50 -4.58
CA GLU A 76 16.39 -26.84 -3.48
C GLU A 76 16.68 -25.38 -3.80
N VAL A 77 16.20 -24.47 -2.94
CA VAL A 77 16.46 -23.03 -3.03
C VAL A 77 16.75 -22.48 -1.64
N ASN A 78 17.86 -21.77 -1.49
CA ASN A 78 18.26 -21.15 -0.21
C ASN A 78 18.28 -22.12 0.99
N GLY A 79 18.71 -23.36 0.76
CA GLY A 79 18.77 -24.41 1.80
C GLY A 79 17.40 -24.97 2.20
N GLN A 80 16.35 -24.67 1.45
CA GLN A 80 15.01 -25.24 1.63
C GLN A 80 14.66 -26.15 0.46
N THR A 81 14.10 -27.32 0.76
CA THR A 81 13.64 -28.29 -0.23
C THR A 81 12.13 -28.17 -0.40
N PHE A 82 11.69 -27.98 -1.64
CA PHE A 82 10.29 -27.88 -2.02
C PHE A 82 9.90 -29.13 -2.82
N THR A 83 8.84 -29.81 -2.38
CA THR A 83 8.31 -31.03 -3.03
C THR A 83 6.96 -30.80 -3.70
N GLU A 84 6.30 -29.68 -3.40
CA GLU A 84 4.99 -29.33 -3.92
C GLU A 84 4.78 -27.82 -4.01
N VAL A 85 3.83 -27.40 -4.85
CA VAL A 85 3.38 -26.02 -4.97
C VAL A 85 1.87 -25.96 -4.75
N LYS A 86 1.43 -25.14 -3.80
CA LYS A 86 0.01 -24.92 -3.47
C LYS A 86 -0.48 -23.60 -4.06
N ARG A 87 -1.56 -23.66 -4.84
CA ARG A 87 -2.44 -22.53 -5.15
C ARG A 87 -3.56 -22.50 -4.12
N GLU A 88 -3.41 -21.64 -3.13
CA GLU A 88 -4.37 -21.51 -2.03
C GLU A 88 -5.59 -20.68 -2.44
N ARG A 89 -6.79 -21.22 -2.21
CA ARG A 89 -8.01 -20.44 -2.32
C ARG A 89 -8.16 -19.56 -1.08
N ARG A 90 -8.18 -18.24 -1.28
CA ARG A 90 -8.52 -17.28 -0.24
C ARG A 90 -9.86 -16.64 -0.57
N VAL A 91 -10.82 -16.80 0.33
CA VAL A 91 -12.11 -16.11 0.27
C VAL A 91 -12.08 -15.07 1.38
N SER A 92 -12.10 -13.79 1.00
CA SER A 92 -12.38 -12.72 1.96
C SER A 92 -13.89 -12.62 2.10
N GLN A 93 -14.39 -12.72 3.32
CA GLN A 93 -15.79 -12.50 3.64
C GLN A 93 -15.87 -11.21 4.44
N SER A 94 -16.55 -10.21 3.89
CA SER A 94 -16.96 -9.00 4.61
C SER A 94 -18.48 -9.05 4.76
N LEU A 95 -18.98 -8.62 5.92
CA LEU A 95 -20.41 -8.40 6.09
C LEU A 95 -20.82 -7.21 5.23
N ASP A 96 -21.91 -7.36 4.51
CA ASP A 96 -22.57 -6.25 3.83
C ASP A 96 -23.29 -5.43 4.90
N GLU A 97 -22.73 -4.28 5.27
CA GLU A 97 -23.22 -3.47 6.38
C GLU A 97 -24.65 -2.98 6.15
N GLU A 98 -25.02 -2.67 4.91
CA GLU A 98 -26.36 -2.22 4.53
C GLU A 98 -27.38 -3.34 4.71
N LYS A 99 -27.13 -4.52 4.14
CA LYS A 99 -28.01 -5.68 4.33
C LYS A 99 -28.06 -6.14 5.79
N THR A 100 -26.95 -5.98 6.52
CA THR A 100 -26.90 -6.28 7.94
C THR A 100 -27.78 -5.32 8.72
N ASP A 101 -27.72 -4.02 8.44
CA ASP A 101 -28.56 -2.98 9.06
C ASP A 101 -30.05 -3.22 8.80
N GLU A 102 -30.44 -3.53 7.57
CA GLU A 102 -31.81 -3.89 7.21
C GLU A 102 -32.31 -5.10 8.01
N LEU A 103 -31.51 -6.18 8.06
CA LEU A 103 -31.87 -7.41 8.75
C LEU A 103 -32.04 -7.21 10.25
N VAL A 104 -31.11 -6.50 10.90
CA VAL A 104 -31.13 -6.33 12.36
C VAL A 104 -32.16 -5.30 12.79
N THR A 105 -32.47 -4.32 11.93
CA THR A 105 -33.56 -3.37 12.12
C THR A 105 -34.90 -4.09 12.02
N ALA A 106 -35.11 -4.90 10.98
CA ALA A 106 -36.32 -5.71 10.83
C ALA A 106 -36.54 -6.69 12.00
N LYS A 107 -35.45 -7.15 12.63
CA LYS A 107 -35.50 -8.05 13.80
C LYS A 107 -35.53 -7.33 15.15
N GLY A 108 -35.50 -6.00 15.19
CA GLY A 108 -35.50 -5.22 16.43
C GLY A 108 -34.27 -5.42 17.33
N VAL A 109 -33.17 -5.93 16.79
CA VAL A 109 -31.93 -6.23 17.55
C VAL A 109 -30.76 -5.34 17.15
N ARG A 110 -31.00 -4.29 16.36
CA ARG A 110 -29.98 -3.35 15.87
C ARG A 110 -29.04 -2.85 16.97
N ASN A 111 -29.58 -2.46 18.12
CA ASN A 111 -28.83 -1.93 19.26
C ASN A 111 -27.85 -2.94 19.91
N ARG A 112 -27.97 -4.23 19.57
CA ARG A 112 -27.05 -5.29 20.01
C ARG A 112 -25.93 -5.56 19.00
N VAL A 113 -26.13 -5.18 17.74
CA VAL A 113 -25.22 -5.49 16.62
C VAL A 113 -24.38 -4.27 16.26
N PHE A 114 -25.00 -3.10 16.14
CA PHE A 114 -24.31 -1.84 15.91
C PHE A 114 -23.99 -1.19 17.26
N LYS A 115 -22.72 -0.89 17.48
CA LYS A 115 -22.26 -0.08 18.60
C LYS A 115 -21.88 1.29 18.07
N THR A 116 -22.50 2.34 18.61
CA THR A 116 -21.99 3.69 18.43
C THR A 116 -20.72 3.79 19.28
N VAL A 117 -19.56 3.84 18.63
CA VAL A 117 -18.32 4.19 19.31
C VAL A 117 -18.20 5.70 19.17
N GLU A 118 -18.38 6.41 20.28
CA GLU A 118 -18.00 7.82 20.36
C GLU A 118 -16.48 7.87 20.33
N MET A 119 -15.92 8.08 19.13
CA MET A 119 -14.52 8.38 18.97
C MET A 119 -14.37 9.88 19.07
N GLU A 120 -13.60 10.35 20.06
CA GLU A 120 -13.10 11.71 20.06
C GLU A 120 -12.16 11.86 18.85
N VAL A 121 -12.65 12.57 17.83
CA VAL A 121 -11.86 12.96 16.67
C VAL A 121 -11.35 14.37 16.98
N LEU A 122 -10.04 14.58 16.84
CA LEU A 122 -9.46 15.92 16.90
C LEU A 122 -10.11 16.79 15.83
N ASP A 123 -10.88 17.79 16.26
CA ASP A 123 -11.38 18.84 15.38
C ASP A 123 -10.29 19.89 15.20
N GLN A 124 -9.60 19.82 14.06
CA GLN A 124 -8.53 20.75 13.74
C GLN A 124 -9.08 22.16 13.46
N ASP A 125 -10.31 22.29 12.95
CA ASP A 125 -10.89 23.58 12.63
C ASP A 125 -11.25 24.33 13.93
N GLU A 126 -11.84 23.63 14.91
CA GLU A 126 -12.10 24.17 16.24
C GLU A 126 -10.79 24.57 16.95
N LEU A 127 -9.72 23.79 16.77
CA LEU A 127 -8.40 24.11 17.33
C LEU A 127 -7.86 25.46 16.79
N TYR A 128 -8.10 25.78 15.52
CA TYR A 128 -7.74 27.08 14.93
C TYR A 128 -8.67 28.21 15.40
N VAL A 129 -9.96 27.95 15.62
CA VAL A 129 -10.89 28.93 16.20
C VAL A 129 -10.44 29.32 17.60
N LEU A 130 -10.11 28.34 18.44
CA LEU A 130 -9.59 28.56 19.80
C LEU A 130 -8.27 29.34 19.80
N ASN A 131 -7.45 29.17 18.76
CA ASN A 131 -6.26 29.99 18.57
C ASN A 131 -6.60 31.46 18.22
N GLN A 132 -7.53 31.68 17.29
CA GLN A 132 -8.00 33.03 16.93
C GLN A 132 -8.68 33.76 18.10
N GLU A 133 -9.37 33.03 18.97
CA GLU A 133 -9.98 33.53 20.20
C GLU A 133 -8.96 33.79 21.32
N GLY A 134 -7.69 33.42 21.12
CA GLY A 134 -6.61 33.58 22.08
C GLY A 134 -6.66 32.59 23.25
N VAL A 135 -7.47 31.53 23.16
CA VAL A 135 -7.54 30.44 24.14
C VAL A 135 -6.31 29.53 24.03
N ILE A 136 -5.82 29.34 22.80
CA ILE A 136 -4.57 28.65 22.50
C ILE A 136 -3.62 29.67 21.87
N SER A 137 -2.44 29.86 22.44
CA SER A 137 -1.45 30.76 21.82
C SER A 137 -0.86 30.16 20.54
N ASP A 138 -0.34 31.01 19.66
CA ASP A 138 0.34 30.57 18.43
C ASP A 138 1.49 29.61 18.76
N ASP A 139 2.25 29.89 19.82
CA ASP A 139 3.37 29.05 20.29
C ASP A 139 2.91 27.66 20.75
N GLU A 140 1.75 27.58 21.42
CA GLU A 140 1.16 26.31 21.85
C GLU A 140 0.63 25.50 20.67
N LEU A 141 -0.04 26.17 19.71
CA LEU A 141 -0.54 25.53 18.50
C LEU A 141 0.61 24.99 17.64
N ASP A 142 1.67 25.77 17.48
CA ASP A 142 2.86 25.37 16.72
C ASP A 142 3.58 24.17 17.36
N GLY A 143 3.61 24.11 18.70
CA GLY A 143 4.21 23.02 19.46
C GLY A 143 3.48 21.67 19.33
N LEU A 144 2.25 21.64 18.82
CA LEU A 144 1.48 20.40 18.62
C LEU A 144 1.84 19.64 17.33
N TRP A 145 2.53 20.29 16.39
CA TRP A 145 2.89 19.67 15.12
C TRP A 145 4.14 18.80 15.25
N VAL A 146 3.98 17.50 14.97
CA VAL A 146 5.10 16.56 14.90
C VAL A 146 5.51 16.39 13.43
N GLU A 147 6.60 17.07 13.04
CA GLU A 147 7.18 16.90 11.72
C GLU A 147 7.98 15.60 11.60
N ASN A 148 7.44 14.61 10.88
CA ASN A 148 8.18 13.41 10.50
C ASN A 148 8.77 13.58 9.09
N VAL A 149 10.02 14.03 9.01
CA VAL A 149 10.71 14.21 7.72
C VAL A 149 11.26 12.87 7.23
N SER A 150 10.71 12.37 6.13
CA SER A 150 11.24 11.19 5.42
C SER A 150 11.73 11.57 4.02
N PHE A 151 12.92 11.08 3.65
CA PHE A 151 13.51 11.32 2.34
C PHE A 151 13.39 10.07 1.47
N ALA A 152 12.95 10.26 0.23
CA ALA A 152 12.89 9.19 -0.77
C ALA A 152 13.59 9.62 -2.06
N PHE A 153 14.51 8.77 -2.54
CA PHE A 153 15.15 9.00 -3.84
C PHE A 153 14.19 8.66 -4.99
N LYS A 154 13.76 9.69 -5.72
CA LYS A 154 12.95 9.55 -6.94
C LYS A 154 13.81 9.87 -8.17
N PRO A 155 13.94 8.94 -9.13
CA PRO A 155 14.59 9.27 -10.40
C PRO A 155 13.74 10.30 -11.14
N ILE A 156 14.36 11.39 -11.58
CA ILE A 156 13.74 12.38 -12.45
C ILE A 156 14.25 12.10 -13.87
N ARG A 157 13.33 11.80 -14.79
CA ARG A 157 13.67 11.68 -16.22
C ARG A 157 13.78 13.09 -16.80
N GLY A 158 14.87 13.35 -17.52
CA GLY A 158 15.03 14.53 -18.38
C GLY A 158 14.32 14.33 -19.71
#